data_AF-A0A1A1ZVD8-F1
#
_entry.id   AF-A0A1A1ZVD8-F1
#
_cell.length_a   1.000
_cell.length_b   1.000
_cell.length_c   1.000
_cell.angle_alpha   90.00
_cell.angle_beta   90.00
_cell.angle_gamma   90.00
#
_symmetry.space_group_name_H-M   'P 1'
#
loop_
_entity.id
_entity.type
_entity.pdbx_description
1 polymer ?
#
loop_
_entity_poly.entity_id
_entity_poly.type
_entity_poly.pdbx_seq_one_letter_code
_entity_poly.pdbx_strand_id
1 'polypeptide(L)'
;MLDESSQRQSGRETADGVSETALLTLYGRADQAGRPDPIIDDPMAIKLVESIEFDFEKFGRKGQEMALRSLAVDRCAIRYLSEHPQATVVALAEGFQTRSYQTRIQSTSMSAG
;
A
#
# COMPACT_ATOMS: atom_id res chain seq x y z
N MET A 1 30.34 35.95 -0.68
CA MET A 1 29.63 35.35 -1.82
C MET A 1 29.09 34.03 -1.31
N LEU A 2 27.83 34.03 -0.88
CA LEU A 2 27.12 32.83 -0.42
C LEU A 2 26.31 32.33 -1.62
N ASP A 3 26.49 31.08 -2.02
CA ASP A 3 25.64 30.44 -3.03
C ASP A 3 25.26 29.02 -2.55
N GLU A 4 24.12 28.98 -1.86
CA GLU A 4 23.00 28.06 -2.07
C GLU A 4 23.33 26.65 -2.61
N SER A 5 24.08 25.85 -1.85
CA SER A 5 24.04 24.38 -1.97
C SER A 5 22.78 23.80 -1.29
N SER A 6 21.63 24.41 -1.60
CA SER A 6 20.30 23.93 -1.23
C SER A 6 19.70 23.13 -2.40
N GLN A 7 20.44 22.12 -2.88
CA GLN A 7 19.81 21.03 -3.63
C GLN A 7 19.42 19.95 -2.63
N ARG A 8 18.28 20.20 -1.97
CA ARG A 8 17.55 19.19 -1.25
C ARG A 8 17.36 17.99 -2.16
N GLN A 9 17.70 16.83 -1.64
CA GLN A 9 17.40 15.51 -2.16
C GLN A 9 15.90 15.43 -2.55
N SER A 10 15.56 15.83 -3.77
CA SER A 10 14.30 15.48 -4.41
C SER A 10 14.33 13.96 -4.47
N GLY A 11 13.49 13.31 -3.65
CA GLY A 11 13.33 11.86 -3.70
C GLY A 11 13.05 11.50 -5.15
N ARG A 12 13.72 10.48 -5.69
CA ARG A 12 13.64 10.11 -7.11
C ARG A 12 12.17 9.94 -7.51
N GLU A 13 11.61 11.00 -8.10
CA GLU A 13 10.28 11.05 -8.66
C GLU A 13 10.38 10.51 -10.08
N THR A 14 9.46 9.60 -10.43
CA THR A 14 9.33 9.12 -11.81
C THR A 14 8.69 10.21 -12.67
N ALA A 15 8.78 10.05 -14.00
CA ALA A 15 8.25 11.01 -14.97
C ALA A 15 6.74 11.32 -14.76
N ASP A 16 6.01 10.44 -14.07
CA ASP A 16 4.58 10.57 -13.78
C ASP A 16 4.28 11.18 -12.39
N GLY A 17 5.29 11.72 -11.69
CA GLY A 17 5.12 12.34 -10.36
C GLY A 17 4.96 11.32 -9.22
N VAL A 18 5.12 10.03 -9.50
CA VAL A 18 5.09 8.96 -8.48
C VAL A 18 6.51 8.73 -7.95
N SER A 19 6.69 8.71 -6.63
CA SER A 19 8.00 8.39 -6.04
C SER A 19 8.43 6.95 -6.32
N GLU A 20 9.71 6.70 -6.58
CA GLU A 20 10.25 5.34 -6.74
C GLU A 20 10.01 4.45 -5.51
N THR A 21 9.97 5.04 -4.31
CA THR A 21 9.67 4.32 -3.06
C THR A 21 8.25 3.76 -3.06
N ALA A 22 7.28 4.47 -3.63
CA ALA A 22 5.90 3.99 -3.75
C ALA A 22 5.82 2.81 -4.73
N LEU A 23 6.55 2.88 -5.85
CA LEU A 23 6.65 1.79 -6.83
C LEU A 23 7.36 0.55 -6.26
N LEU A 24 8.41 0.74 -5.46
CA LEU A 24 9.06 -0.36 -4.74
C LEU A 24 8.09 -1.08 -3.80
N THR A 25 7.27 -0.31 -3.07
CA THR A 25 6.27 -0.88 -2.16
C THR A 25 5.20 -1.66 -2.91
N LEU A 26 4.69 -1.09 -4.01
CA LEU A 26 3.72 -1.74 -4.90
C LEU A 26 4.28 -3.07 -5.45
N TYR A 27 5.51 -3.04 -5.95
CA TYR A 27 6.17 -4.22 -6.53
C TYR A 27 6.36 -5.35 -5.52
N GLY A 28 6.80 -5.02 -4.29
CA GLY A 28 6.94 -6.02 -3.23
C GLY A 28 5.63 -6.69 -2.82
N ARG A 29 4.49 -5.98 -2.90
CA ARG A 29 3.17 -6.58 -2.66
C ARG A 29 2.73 -7.45 -3.84
N ALA A 30 2.92 -6.99 -5.07
CA ALA A 30 2.59 -7.74 -6.27
C ALA A 30 3.37 -9.07 -6.36
N ASP A 31 4.68 -9.05 -6.08
CA ASP A 31 5.51 -10.26 -6.05
C ASP A 31 4.98 -11.28 -5.05
N GLN A 32 4.66 -10.85 -3.82
CA GLN A 32 4.16 -11.76 -2.78
C GLN A 32 2.75 -12.25 -3.06
N ALA A 33 1.87 -11.42 -3.63
CA ALA A 33 0.52 -11.81 -4.02
C ALA A 33 0.51 -12.80 -5.19
N GLY A 34 1.51 -12.75 -6.07
CA GLY A 34 1.64 -13.65 -7.22
C GLY A 34 2.28 -15.01 -6.92
N ARG A 35 2.72 -15.28 -5.68
CA ARG A 35 3.35 -16.54 -5.31
C ARG A 35 2.33 -17.68 -5.14
N PRO A 36 2.74 -18.95 -5.32
CA PRO A 36 1.87 -20.10 -5.08
C PRO A 36 1.34 -20.22 -3.63
N ASP A 37 2.10 -19.71 -2.66
CA ASP A 37 1.70 -19.61 -1.24
C ASP A 37 1.79 -18.13 -0.81
N PRO A 38 0.80 -17.30 -1.19
CA PRO A 38 0.88 -15.86 -1.02
C PRO A 38 0.61 -15.47 0.44
N ILE A 39 1.48 -14.63 1.00
CA ILE A 39 1.28 -14.11 2.36
C ILE A 39 0.24 -12.98 2.40
N ILE A 40 0.00 -12.30 1.28
CA ILE A 40 -0.93 -11.19 1.13
C ILE A 40 -1.85 -11.43 -0.08
N ASP A 41 -3.13 -11.14 0.08
CA ASP A 41 -4.12 -11.15 -1.00
C ASP A 41 -4.29 -9.73 -1.55
N ASP A 42 -3.59 -9.41 -2.64
CA ASP A 42 -3.59 -8.08 -3.28
C ASP A 42 -3.57 -8.21 -4.82
N PRO A 43 -4.66 -8.71 -5.44
CA PRO A 43 -4.73 -8.88 -6.89
C PRO A 43 -4.70 -7.55 -7.65
N MET A 44 -5.04 -6.45 -6.99
CA MET A 44 -4.96 -5.11 -7.57
C MET A 44 -3.51 -4.62 -7.68
N ALA A 45 -2.63 -4.96 -6.73
CA ALA A 45 -1.20 -4.65 -6.88
C ALA A 45 -0.58 -5.34 -8.10
N ILE A 46 -0.95 -6.60 -8.36
CA ILE A 46 -0.51 -7.33 -9.56
C ILE A 46 -0.94 -6.57 -10.82
N LYS A 47 -2.23 -6.27 -10.95
CA LYS A 47 -2.78 -5.52 -12.09
C LYS A 47 -2.12 -4.16 -12.30
N LEU A 48 -1.85 -3.43 -11.22
CA LEU A 48 -1.20 -2.12 -11.31
C LEU A 48 0.24 -2.24 -11.81
N VAL A 49 1.03 -3.20 -11.29
CA VAL A 49 2.39 -3.47 -11.79
C VAL A 49 2.38 -3.84 -13.27
N GLU A 50 1.42 -4.66 -13.71
CA GLU A 50 1.26 -5.02 -15.13
C GLU A 50 0.87 -3.84 -16.02
N SER A 51 0.21 -2.82 -15.47
CA SER A 51 -0.29 -1.66 -16.22
C SER A 51 0.66 -0.46 -16.28
N ILE A 52 1.66 -0.40 -15.39
CA ILE A 52 2.58 0.74 -15.29
C ILE A 52 3.80 0.46 -16.17
N GLU A 53 4.10 1.38 -17.09
CA GLU A 53 5.31 1.34 -17.92
C GLU A 53 6.56 1.72 -17.10
N PHE A 54 7.03 0.80 -16.27
CA PHE A 54 8.22 0.99 -15.43
C PHE A 54 9.04 -0.30 -15.33
N ASP A 55 10.37 -0.17 -15.35
CA ASP A 55 11.28 -1.29 -15.12
C ASP A 55 11.33 -1.64 -13.62
N PHE A 56 10.40 -2.48 -13.17
CA PHE A 56 10.33 -2.93 -11.77
C PHE A 56 11.46 -3.89 -11.39
N GLU A 57 12.07 -4.59 -12.34
CA GLU A 57 13.18 -5.52 -12.07
C GLU A 57 14.42 -4.77 -11.58
N LYS A 58 14.55 -3.47 -11.90
CA LYS A 58 15.62 -2.59 -11.39
C LYS A 58 15.72 -2.56 -9.86
N PHE A 59 14.64 -2.86 -9.14
CA PHE A 59 14.65 -2.84 -7.68
C PHE A 59 15.40 -4.03 -7.07
N GLY A 60 15.51 -5.16 -7.77
CA GLY A 60 16.23 -6.37 -7.33
C GLY A 60 15.73 -7.04 -6.04
N ARG A 61 14.78 -6.42 -5.32
CA ARG A 61 14.24 -6.87 -4.04
C ARG A 61 12.86 -7.51 -4.24
N LYS A 62 12.75 -8.79 -3.91
CA LYS A 62 11.51 -9.60 -3.96
C LYS A 62 11.16 -10.21 -2.59
N GLY A 63 11.55 -9.53 -1.52
CA GLY A 63 11.35 -10.00 -0.15
C GLY A 63 9.94 -9.74 0.38
N GLN A 64 9.63 -10.37 1.52
CA GLN A 64 8.30 -10.31 2.14
C GLN A 64 8.03 -9.03 2.94
N GLU A 65 9.04 -8.19 3.16
CA GLU A 65 8.99 -7.05 4.08
C GLU A 65 7.85 -6.06 3.78
N MET A 66 7.60 -5.77 2.50
CA MET A 66 6.57 -4.80 2.10
C MET A 66 5.17 -5.38 2.29
N ALA A 67 4.98 -6.65 1.94
CA ALA A 67 3.72 -7.35 2.17
C ALA A 67 3.42 -7.52 3.67
N LEU A 68 4.40 -7.92 4.48
CA LEU A 68 4.24 -8.03 5.94
C LEU A 68 3.94 -6.69 6.59
N ARG A 69 4.61 -5.62 6.16
CA ARG A 69 4.34 -4.25 6.63
C ARG A 69 2.90 -3.84 6.31
N SER A 70 2.42 -4.10 5.10
CA SER A 70 1.03 -3.82 4.72
C SER A 70 0.04 -4.62 5.55
N LEU A 71 0.27 -5.93 5.74
CA LEU A 71 -0.59 -6.76 6.59
C LEU A 71 -0.64 -6.29 8.05
N ALA A 72 0.49 -5.85 8.60
CA ALA A 72 0.55 -5.35 9.97
C ALA A 72 -0.32 -4.09 10.13
N VAL A 73 -0.21 -3.14 9.19
CA VAL A 73 -1.05 -1.94 9.18
C VAL A 73 -2.52 -2.31 9.00
N ASP A 74 -2.83 -3.18 8.06
CA ASP A 74 -4.20 -3.65 7.81
C ASP A 74 -4.83 -4.24 9.06
N ARG A 75 -4.09 -5.11 9.76
CA ARG A 75 -4.56 -5.78 10.98
C ARG A 75 -4.81 -4.77 12.10
N CYS A 76 -3.93 -3.79 12.27
CA CYS A 76 -4.13 -2.73 13.25
C CYS A 76 -5.38 -1.90 12.93
N ALA A 77 -5.58 -1.52 11.67
CA ALA A 77 -6.75 -0.77 11.24
C ALA A 77 -8.05 -1.57 11.43
N ILE A 78 -8.08 -2.83 10.97
CA ILE A 78 -9.24 -3.72 11.13
C ILE A 78 -9.59 -3.90 12.60
N ARG A 79 -8.59 -4.16 13.45
CA ARG A 79 -8.82 -4.29 14.89
C ARG A 79 -9.44 -3.02 15.47
N TYR A 80 -8.85 -1.87 15.18
CA TYR A 80 -9.35 -0.60 15.69
C TYR A 80 -10.79 -0.31 15.22
N LEU A 81 -11.09 -0.53 13.94
CA LEU A 81 -12.44 -0.32 13.38
C LEU A 81 -13.46 -1.33 13.91
N SER A 82 -13.03 -2.54 14.28
CA SER A 82 -13.91 -3.51 14.94
C SER A 82 -14.31 -3.08 16.36
N GLU A 83 -13.43 -2.37 17.05
CA GLU A 83 -13.67 -1.80 18.38
C GLU A 83 -14.39 -0.43 18.30
N HIS A 84 -14.22 0.30 17.19
CA HIS A 84 -14.79 1.63 16.94
C HIS A 84 -15.48 1.73 15.56
N PRO A 85 -16.70 1.19 15.39
CA PRO A 85 -17.37 1.12 14.08
C PRO A 85 -17.70 2.47 13.43
N GLN A 86 -17.70 3.56 14.21
CA GLN A 86 -17.96 4.93 13.74
C GLN A 86 -16.67 5.74 13.54
N ALA A 87 -15.49 5.11 13.66
CA ALA A 87 -14.22 5.80 13.47
C ALA A 87 -13.97 6.12 11.99
N THR A 88 -13.42 7.31 11.75
CA THR A 88 -13.03 7.75 10.40
C THR A 88 -11.61 7.29 10.10
N VAL A 89 -11.41 6.66 8.94
CA VAL A 89 -10.09 6.33 8.41
C VAL A 89 -9.64 7.46 7.48
N VAL A 90 -8.42 7.96 7.70
CA VAL A 90 -7.77 8.93 6.80
C VAL A 90 -6.52 8.29 6.21
N ALA A 91 -6.50 8.10 4.89
CA ALA A 91 -5.32 7.63 4.18
C ALA A 91 -4.44 8.82 3.76
N LEU A 92 -3.29 8.98 4.41
CA LEU A 92 -2.34 10.06 4.10
C LEU A 92 -1.24 9.51 3.18
N ALA A 93 -1.01 10.18 2.05
CA ALA A 93 -0.01 9.79 1.04
C ALA A 93 -0.17 8.33 0.57
N GLU A 94 -1.41 7.92 0.31
CA GLU A 94 -1.80 6.53 0.05
C GLU A 94 -1.06 5.91 -1.15
N GLY A 95 -0.69 6.73 -2.14
CA GLY A 95 0.05 6.30 -3.34
C GLY A 95 -0.71 5.22 -4.10
N PHE A 96 -0.48 3.96 -3.73
CA PHE A 96 -1.12 2.77 -4.30
C PHE A 96 -1.66 1.83 -3.22
N GLN A 97 -2.29 2.28 -2.13
CA GLN A 97 -3.04 1.31 -1.32
C GLN A 97 -4.29 0.88 -2.12
N THR A 98 -4.50 -0.43 -2.16
CA THR A 98 -5.53 -1.08 -2.99
C THR A 98 -6.58 -1.79 -2.13
N ARG A 99 -6.38 -1.81 -0.81
CA ARG A 99 -7.26 -2.49 0.15
C ARG A 99 -8.23 -1.51 0.79
N SER A 100 -9.51 -1.72 0.51
CA SER A 100 -10.61 -0.95 1.07
C SER A 100 -11.06 -1.55 2.40
N TYR A 101 -10.97 -0.80 3.50
CA TYR A 101 -11.35 -1.25 4.85
C TYR A 101 -12.87 -1.33 5.08
N GLN A 102 -13.68 -0.81 4.16
CA GLN A 102 -15.12 -0.59 4.35
C GLN A 102 -15.99 -1.85 4.17
N THR A 103 -15.53 -2.89 3.47
CA THR A 103 -16.45 -3.92 2.91
C THR A 103 -16.83 -5.05 3.88
N ARG A 104 -16.37 -5.05 5.14
CA ARG A 104 -16.75 -6.09 6.11
C ARG A 104 -17.09 -5.57 7.51
N ILE A 105 -17.88 -4.51 7.57
CA ILE A 105 -18.74 -4.24 8.73
C ILE A 105 -20.18 -4.44 8.25
N GLN A 106 -20.62 -5.70 8.17
CA GLN A 106 -22.06 -5.95 8.01
C GLN A 106 -22.74 -5.45 9.28
N SER A 107 -23.67 -4.52 9.08
CA SER A 107 -24.64 -4.06 10.06
C SER A 107 -25.34 -5.27 10.70
N THR A 108 -24.93 -5.65 11.90
CA THR A 108 -25.79 -6.44 12.79
C THR A 108 -26.83 -5.48 13.31
N SER A 109 -27.91 -5.33 12.55
CA SER A 109 -29.12 -4.67 13.01
C SER A 109 -29.65 -5.42 14.23
N MET A 110 -29.79 -4.70 15.34
CA MET A 110 -30.53 -5.16 16.51
C MET A 110 -31.95 -5.50 16.09
N SER A 111 -32.39 -6.76 16.25
CA SER A 111 -33.82 -7.06 16.35
C SER A 111 -34.21 -6.97 17.82
N ALA A 112 -34.95 -5.92 18.17
CA ALA A 112 -35.80 -5.95 19.34
C ALA A 112 -36.92 -6.98 19.11
N GLY A 113 -37.14 -7.84 20.10
CA GLY A 113 -38.20 -8.84 20.17
C GLY A 113 -38.11 -9.58 21.49
#